data_AF-A0A840CYZ1-F1
#
_entry.id   AF-A0A840CYZ1-F1
#
_cell.length_a   1.000
_cell.length_b   1.000
_cell.length_c   1.000
_cell.angle_alpha   90.00
_cell.angle_beta   90.00
_cell.angle_gamma   90.00
#
_symmetry.space_group_name_H-M   'P 1'
#
loop_
_entity.id
_entity.type
_entity.pdbx_description
1 polymer ?
#
loop_
_entity_poly.entity_id
_entity_poly.type
_entity_poly.pdbx_seq_one_letter_code
_entity_poly.pdbx_strand_id
1 'polypeptide(L)'
;MAFTLLQRRKKEQQLVGKKNPNTILGIMRHLRKMIKLAIGEGIITHDLFEGYSPERPKAEPEYLTREELNKIIPPPLRPSLKVSSS
;
A
#
# COMPACT_ATOMS: atom_id res chain seq x y z
N MET A 1 20.92 -0.37 -24.15
CA MET A 1 20.74 -1.22 -22.94
C MET A 1 20.81 -0.45 -21.61
N ALA A 2 21.56 0.65 -21.48
CA ALA A 2 21.61 1.42 -20.22
C ALA A 2 20.27 2.12 -19.87
N PHE A 3 19.54 2.62 -20.88
CA PHE A 3 18.25 3.30 -20.67
C PHE A 3 17.19 2.39 -20.05
N THR A 4 17.11 1.13 -20.48
CA THR A 4 16.18 0.13 -19.91
C THR A 4 16.52 -0.23 -18.47
N LEU A 5 17.80 -0.29 -18.11
CA LEU A 5 18.25 -0.51 -16.73
C LEU A 5 17.92 0.68 -15.82
N LEU A 6 18.05 1.91 -16.32
CA LEU A 6 17.68 3.12 -15.58
C LEU A 6 16.17 3.18 -15.33
N GLN A 7 15.36 2.84 -16.33
CA GLN A 7 13.89 2.75 -16.17
C GLN A 7 13.49 1.66 -15.19
N ARG A 8 14.19 0.51 -15.18
CA ARG A 8 13.99 -0.55 -14.18
C ARG A 8 14.28 -0.04 -12.76
N ARG A 9 15.42 0.64 -12.55
CA ARG A 9 15.75 1.26 -11.26
C ARG A 9 14.72 2.31 -10.85
N LYS A 10 14.26 3.17 -11.76
CA LYS A 10 13.25 4.21 -11.47
C LYS A 10 11.90 3.59 -11.10
N LYS A 11 11.49 2.50 -11.77
CA LYS A 11 10.26 1.75 -11.48
C LYS A 11 10.36 0.98 -10.16
N GLU A 12 11.52 0.40 -9.85
CA GLU A 12 11.80 -0.23 -8.56
C GLU A 12 11.78 0.79 -7.41
N GLN A 13 12.36 1.98 -7.60
CA GLN A 13 12.32 3.06 -6.61
C GLN A 13 10.88 3.60 -6.41
N GLN A 14 10.09 3.76 -7.47
CA GLN A 14 8.68 4.16 -7.36
C GLN A 14 7.82 3.07 -6.68
N LEU A 15 8.09 1.79 -6.95
CA LEU A 15 7.50 0.66 -6.24
C LEU A 15 8.02 0.52 -4.80
N VAL A 16 9.14 1.15 -4.44
CA VAL A 16 9.65 1.20 -3.06
C VAL A 16 9.01 2.36 -2.30
N GLY A 17 8.78 3.51 -2.95
CA GLY A 17 8.18 4.70 -2.34
C GLY A 17 6.68 4.61 -2.04
N LYS A 18 5.94 3.71 -2.70
CA LYS A 18 4.49 3.49 -2.47
C LYS A 18 4.22 2.20 -1.70
N LYS A 19 4.95 1.95 -0.61
CA LYS A 19 4.74 0.76 0.22
C LYS A 19 4.82 1.13 1.68
N ASN A 20 3.69 0.98 2.37
CA ASN A 20 3.48 1.27 3.79
C ASN A 20 4.66 0.73 4.62
N PRO A 21 5.63 1.58 5.01
CA PRO A 21 6.85 1.14 5.68
C PRO A 21 6.55 0.51 7.04
N ASN A 22 5.41 0.88 7.64
CA ASN A 22 4.94 0.44 8.95
C ASN A 22 4.17 -0.90 8.89
N THR A 23 4.27 -1.66 7.81
CA THR A 23 3.68 -3.01 7.71
C THR A 23 4.75 -4.06 7.93
N ILE A 24 4.38 -5.22 8.48
CA ILE A 24 5.30 -6.37 8.63
C ILE A 24 5.98 -6.69 7.29
N LEU A 25 5.22 -6.68 6.19
CA LEU A 25 5.76 -6.90 4.84
C LEU A 25 6.75 -5.79 4.41
N GLY A 26 6.46 -4.53 4.76
CA GLY A 26 7.35 -3.40 4.54
C GLY A 26 8.67 -3.53 5.30
N ILE A 27 8.60 -3.83 6.59
CA ILE A 27 9.75 -4.07 7.46
C ILE A 27 10.58 -5.24 6.95
N MET A 28 9.95 -6.38 6.69
CA MET A 28 10.64 -7.58 6.18
C MET A 28 11.36 -7.34 4.86
N ARG A 29 10.82 -6.50 3.98
CA ARG A 29 11.51 -6.14 2.73
C ARG A 29 12.81 -5.37 3.00
N HIS A 30 12.77 -4.38 3.88
CA HIS A 30 13.96 -3.60 4.21
C HIS A 30 14.98 -4.46 4.95
N LEU A 31 14.52 -5.27 5.90
CA LEU A 31 15.35 -6.22 6.64
C LEU A 31 16.10 -7.18 5.72
N ARG A 32 15.42 -7.83 4.77
CA ARG A 32 16.10 -8.74 3.81
C ARG A 32 17.14 -8.05 2.94
N LYS A 33 16.98 -6.75 2.64
CA LYS A 33 18.02 -5.98 1.94
C LYS A 33 19.25 -5.80 2.82
N MET A 34 19.05 -5.42 4.09
CA MET A 34 20.15 -5.26 5.05
C MET A 34 20.88 -6.57 5.29
N ILE A 35 20.15 -7.68 5.44
CA ILE A 35 20.73 -9.02 5.60
C ILE A 35 21.62 -9.40 4.40
N LYS A 36 21.15 -9.17 3.17
CA LYS A 36 21.96 -9.45 1.98
C LYS A 36 23.25 -8.64 1.91
N LEU A 37 23.20 -7.37 2.34
CA LEU A 37 24.40 -6.54 2.41
C LEU A 37 25.37 -7.07 3.48
N ALA A 38 24.86 -7.39 4.66
CA ALA A 38 25.66 -7.92 5.77
C ALA A 38 26.28 -9.29 5.45
N ILE A 39 25.60 -10.16 4.67
CA ILE A 39 26.19 -11.40 4.14
C ILE A 39 27.30 -11.09 3.14
N GLY A 40 27.08 -10.14 2.22
CA GLY A 40 28.09 -9.72 1.25
C GLY A 40 29.34 -9.11 1.88
N GLU A 41 29.19 -8.46 3.03
CA GLU A 41 30.28 -7.91 3.84
C GLU A 41 30.91 -8.93 4.80
N GLY A 42 30.36 -10.13 4.91
CA GLY A 42 30.85 -11.18 5.81
C GLY A 42 30.56 -10.92 7.30
N ILE A 43 29.67 -9.98 7.63
CA ILE A 43 29.25 -9.68 9.01
C ILE A 43 28.40 -10.84 9.56
N ILE A 44 27.56 -11.43 8.70
CA ILE A 44 26.74 -12.60 9.00
C ILE A 44 26.92 -13.65 7.90
N THR A 45 26.72 -14.93 8.23
CA THR A 45 27.00 -16.04 7.30
C THR A 45 25.79 -16.47 6.47
N HIS A 46 24.57 -16.22 6.96
CA HIS A 46 23.33 -16.64 6.31
C HIS A 46 22.15 -15.78 6.78
N ASP A 47 21.00 -15.93 6.10
CA ASP A 47 19.77 -15.19 6.43
C ASP A 47 19.04 -15.87 7.60
N LEU A 48 18.96 -15.19 8.75
CA LEU A 48 18.27 -15.68 9.96
C LEU A 48 16.75 -15.81 9.77
N PHE A 49 16.18 -15.18 8.74
CA PHE A 49 14.76 -15.23 8.41
C PHE A 49 14.49 -16.08 7.16
N GLU A 50 15.44 -16.94 6.79
CA GLU A 50 15.21 -17.93 5.75
C GLU A 50 14.00 -18.81 6.10
N GLY A 51 13.15 -19.09 5.11
CA GLY A 51 11.88 -19.82 5.31
C GLY A 51 10.74 -19.02 5.92
N TYR A 52 10.99 -17.88 6.57
CA TYR A 52 9.92 -17.02 7.07
C TYR A 52 9.21 -16.31 5.91
N SER A 53 7.88 -16.42 5.83
CA SER A 53 7.05 -15.67 4.90
C SER A 53 5.94 -14.96 5.67
N PRO A 54 5.94 -13.62 5.74
CA PRO A 54 4.89 -12.89 6.44
C PRO A 54 3.54 -13.11 5.75
N GLU A 55 2.49 -13.28 6.56
CA GLU A 55 1.13 -13.39 6.06
C GLU A 55 0.77 -12.14 5.26
N ARG A 56 0.19 -12.36 4.08
CA ARG A 56 -0.24 -11.25 3.23
C ARG A 56 -1.63 -10.84 3.70
N PRO A 57 -1.86 -9.56 4.05
CA PRO A 57 -3.21 -9.13 4.37
C PRO A 57 -4.09 -9.42 3.15
N LYS A 58 -5.19 -10.13 3.38
CA LYS A 58 -6.23 -10.25 2.38
C LYS A 58 -6.82 -8.84 2.22
N ALA A 59 -6.78 -8.32 1.00
CA ALA A 59 -7.55 -7.14 0.69
C ALA A 59 -9.01 -7.61 0.63
N GLU A 60 -9.72 -7.53 1.74
CA GLU A 60 -11.16 -7.72 1.77
C GLU A 60 -11.77 -6.38 1.34
N PRO A 61 -12.32 -6.28 0.12
CA PRO A 61 -13.05 -5.08 -0.27
C PRO A 61 -14.30 -5.01 0.60
N GLU A 62 -14.32 -4.07 1.56
CA GLU A 62 -15.50 -3.75 2.33
C GLU A 62 -16.45 -2.96 1.40
N TYR A 63 -17.38 -3.68 0.77
CA TYR A 63 -18.42 -3.05 -0.03
C TYR A 63 -19.40 -2.36 0.90
N LEU A 64 -19.76 -1.13 0.55
CA LEU A 64 -20.75 -0.38 1.29
C LEU A 64 -22.11 -1.08 1.20
N THR A 65 -22.75 -1.35 2.32
CA THR A 65 -24.14 -1.77 2.35
C THR A 65 -25.07 -0.61 1.98
N ARG A 66 -26.31 -0.91 1.57
CA ARG A 66 -27.32 0.13 1.24
C ARG A 66 -27.63 1.04 2.44
N GLU A 67 -27.58 0.49 3.65
CA GLU A 67 -27.80 1.23 4.89
C GLU A 67 -26.65 2.19 5.20
N GLU A 68 -25.41 1.75 5.02
CA GLU A 68 -24.22 2.60 5.16
C GLU A 68 -24.18 3.68 4.07
N LEU A 69 -24.57 3.34 2.84
CA LEU A 69 -24.72 4.31 1.76
C LEU A 69 -25.68 5.43 2.12
N ASN A 70 -26.83 5.09 2.69
CA ASN A 70 -27.84 6.08 3.11
C ASN A 70 -27.37 6.96 4.29
N LYS A 71 -26.40 6.52 5.10
CA LYS A 71 -25.77 7.35 6.14
C LYS A 71 -24.76 8.34 5.57
N ILE A 72 -24.08 7.97 4.49
CA ILE A 72 -23.06 8.80 3.82
C ILE A 72 -23.69 9.78 2.85
N ILE A 73 -24.77 9.40 2.16
CA ILE A 73 -25.51 10.27 1.25
C ILE A 73 -26.41 11.18 2.09
N PRO A 74 -26.11 12.49 2.22
CA PRO A 74 -27.06 13.40 2.81
C PRO A 74 -28.32 13.42 1.92
N PRO A 75 -29.53 13.48 2.52
CA PRO A 75 -30.74 13.60 1.75
C PRO A 75 -30.63 14.80 0.80
N PRO A 76 -31.14 14.69 -0.45
CA PRO A 76 -31.03 15.78 -1.41
C PRO A 76 -31.57 17.06 -0.77
N LEU A 77 -30.72 18.10 -0.75
CA LEU A 77 -31.08 19.42 -0.26
C LEU A 77 -32.28 19.88 -1.10
N ARG A 78 -33.47 19.90 -0.50
CA ARG A 78 -34.68 20.34 -1.19
C ARG A 78 -34.40 21.74 -1.73
N PRO A 79 -34.49 22.00 -3.05
CA PRO A 79 -34.47 23.37 -3.53
C PRO A 79 -35.68 24.05 -2.90
N SER A 80 -35.42 25.10 -2.11
CA SER A 80 -36.44 25.92 -1.48
C SER A 80 -37.40 26.41 -2.56
N LEU A 81 -38.64 25.93 -2.50
CA LEU A 81 -39.75 26.38 -3.33
C LEU A 81 -39.98 27.88 -3.06
N LYS A 82 -39.33 28.73 -3.86
CA LYS A 82 -39.84 30.09 -4.11
C LYS A 82 -40.87 29.97 -5.22
N VAL A 83 -42.11 29.74 -4.83
CA VAL A 83 -43.26 30.10 -5.67
C VAL A 83 -44.32 30.71 -4.77
N SER A 84 -44.07 31.95 -4.32
CA SER A 84 -45.15 32.86 -3.96
C SER A 84 -45.52 33.64 -5.22
N SER A 85 -46.34 33.04 -6.07
CA SER A 85 -47.13 33.76 -7.06
C SER A 85 -48.55 33.87 -6.51
N SER A 86 -48.90 35.04 -5.97
CA SER A 86 -50.26 35.60 -5.89
C SER A 86 -50.15 37.02 -5.33
#